data_AF-A0AAU8RUH1-F1
#
_entry.id   AF-A0AAU8RUH1-F1
#
_cell.length_a   1.000
_cell.length_b   1.000
_cell.length_c   1.000
_cell.angle_alpha   90.00
_cell.angle_beta   90.00
_cell.angle_gamma   90.00
#
_symmetry.space_group_name_H-M   'P 1'
#
loop_
_entity.id
_entity.type
_entity.pdbx_description
1 polymer ?
#
loop_
_entity_poly.entity_id
_entity_poly.type
_entity_poly.pdbx_seq_one_letter_code
_entity_poly.pdbx_strand_id
1 'polypeptide(L)'
;MDKVLAAFGNVRALERNHVDTFTENKIQNIPGHKIAESTEGQVWASFQNLAGYYFLNTTIVSHSNIKTAKGSQLVFCDGKTYFIITSDTEEIRSDFSNISKCWITKINYVLNKEQLKNIKKNNIKKIKLIYKKKTLVFFGNLHHKDLSVLTPRLIQ
;
A
#
# COMPACT_ATOMS: atom_id res chain seq x y z
N MET A 1 17.32 -37.49 -19.79
CA MET A 1 17.63 -36.10 -19.37
C MET A 1 16.48 -35.50 -18.57
N ASP A 2 15.80 -36.30 -17.73
CA ASP A 2 14.42 -35.99 -17.32
C ASP A 2 14.30 -35.62 -15.83
N LYS A 3 15.26 -36.05 -15.00
CA LYS A 3 15.26 -35.77 -13.55
C LYS A 3 15.55 -34.29 -13.23
N VAL A 4 16.41 -33.64 -14.03
CA VAL A 4 16.79 -32.23 -13.80
C VAL A 4 15.64 -31.29 -14.17
N LEU A 5 14.92 -31.57 -15.25
CA LEU A 5 13.78 -30.76 -15.70
C LEU A 5 12.58 -30.84 -14.74
N ALA A 6 12.32 -32.04 -14.19
CA ALA A 6 11.28 -32.24 -13.18
C ALA A 6 11.60 -31.52 -11.86
N ALA A 7 12.88 -31.47 -11.45
CA ALA A 7 13.31 -30.74 -10.26
C ALA A 7 13.10 -29.22 -10.41
N PHE A 8 13.42 -28.63 -11.57
CA PHE A 8 13.16 -27.21 -11.84
C PHE A 8 11.65 -26.88 -11.93
N GLY A 9 10.86 -27.78 -12.50
CA GLY A 9 9.40 -27.65 -12.52
C GLY A 9 8.78 -27.66 -11.13
N ASN A 10 9.27 -28.56 -10.26
CA ASN A 10 8.80 -28.69 -8.88
C ASN A 10 9.21 -27.49 -8.01
N VAL A 11 10.45 -26.99 -8.12
CA VAL A 11 10.90 -25.80 -7.38
C VAL A 11 10.08 -24.57 -7.76
N ARG A 12 9.83 -24.32 -9.05
CA ARG A 12 8.99 -23.20 -9.50
C ARG A 12 7.51 -23.35 -9.12
N ALA A 13 7.01 -24.58 -9.02
CA ALA A 13 5.65 -24.85 -8.56
C ALA A 13 5.52 -24.62 -7.04
N LEU A 14 6.52 -25.04 -6.27
CA LEU A 14 6.62 -24.80 -4.83
C LEU A 14 6.80 -23.31 -4.52
N GLU A 15 7.70 -22.59 -5.21
CA GLU A 15 7.85 -21.14 -5.05
C GLU A 15 6.55 -20.40 -5.36
N ARG A 16 5.83 -20.77 -6.42
CA ARG A 16 4.52 -20.20 -6.74
C ARG A 16 3.50 -20.49 -5.65
N ASN A 17 3.36 -21.74 -5.21
CA ASN A 17 2.42 -22.10 -4.14
C ASN A 17 2.76 -21.39 -2.82
N HIS A 18 4.03 -21.29 -2.45
CA HIS A 18 4.45 -20.64 -1.20
C HIS A 18 4.27 -19.12 -1.24
N VAL A 19 4.54 -18.49 -2.40
CA VAL A 19 4.25 -17.06 -2.63
C VAL A 19 2.74 -16.81 -2.66
N ASP A 20 1.94 -17.70 -3.25
CA ASP A 20 0.48 -17.56 -3.35
C ASP A 20 -0.18 -17.68 -1.95
N THR A 21 0.15 -18.69 -1.14
CA THR A 21 -0.37 -18.82 0.24
C THR A 21 0.04 -17.64 1.13
N PHE A 22 1.26 -17.12 0.96
CA PHE A 22 1.72 -15.94 1.70
C PHE A 22 1.01 -14.66 1.26
N THR A 23 0.71 -14.54 -0.04
CA THR A 23 0.00 -13.38 -0.61
C THR A 23 -1.49 -13.41 -0.26
N GLU A 24 -2.11 -14.59 -0.19
CA GLU A 24 -3.48 -14.80 0.26
C GLU A 24 -3.70 -14.34 1.71
N ASN A 25 -2.84 -14.79 2.64
CA ASN A 25 -2.87 -14.34 4.04
C ASN A 25 -2.73 -12.81 4.15
N LYS A 26 -1.95 -12.17 3.27
CA LYS A 26 -1.80 -10.72 3.23
C LYS A 26 -3.05 -9.99 2.73
N ILE A 27 -3.86 -10.59 1.85
CA ILE A 27 -5.12 -9.98 1.36
C ILE A 27 -6.22 -10.12 2.40
N GLN A 28 -6.31 -11.29 3.05
CA GLN A 28 -7.29 -11.53 4.11
C GLN A 28 -6.99 -10.71 5.38
N ASN A 29 -5.70 -10.40 5.62
CA ASN A 29 -5.24 -9.59 6.75
C ASN A 29 -4.36 -8.41 6.28
N ILE A 30 -4.90 -7.52 5.43
CA ILE A 30 -4.17 -6.30 5.06
C ILE A 30 -4.02 -5.43 6.31
N PRO A 31 -2.80 -5.12 6.77
CA PRO A 31 -2.61 -4.32 7.96
C PRO A 31 -3.08 -2.89 7.74
N GLY A 32 -3.83 -2.37 8.72
CA GLY A 32 -4.33 -0.99 8.74
C GLY A 32 -5.79 -0.88 8.34
N HIS A 33 -6.18 0.31 7.89
CA HIS A 33 -7.55 0.66 7.54
C HIS A 33 -7.64 1.05 6.07
N LYS A 34 -8.73 0.66 5.41
CA LYS A 34 -9.04 1.13 4.06
C LYS A 34 -9.36 2.63 4.13
N ILE A 35 -8.55 3.45 3.46
CA ILE A 35 -8.70 4.92 3.47
C ILE A 35 -9.25 5.49 2.16
N ALA A 36 -9.15 4.75 1.06
CA ALA A 36 -9.70 5.15 -0.23
C ALA A 36 -9.90 3.96 -1.17
N GLU A 37 -10.80 4.11 -2.14
CA GLU A 37 -11.05 3.11 -3.17
C GLU A 37 -11.45 3.74 -4.51
N SER A 38 -11.35 2.95 -5.58
CA SER A 38 -11.88 3.27 -6.91
C SER A 38 -12.08 1.97 -7.69
N THR A 39 -12.52 2.10 -8.94
CA THR A 39 -12.60 0.98 -9.89
C THR A 39 -11.24 0.35 -10.17
N GLU A 40 -10.14 1.08 -9.93
CA GLU A 40 -8.77 0.61 -10.19
C GLU A 40 -8.16 -0.16 -9.01
N GLY A 41 -8.74 -0.02 -7.80
CA GLY A 41 -8.21 -0.65 -6.60
C GLY A 41 -8.57 0.05 -5.29
N GLN A 42 -7.84 -0.31 -4.24
CA GLN A 42 -8.04 0.13 -2.86
C GLN A 42 -6.72 0.54 -2.23
N VAL A 43 -6.79 1.52 -1.32
CA VAL A 43 -5.67 2.00 -0.53
C VAL A 43 -5.93 1.70 0.93
N TRP A 44 -5.05 0.90 1.52
CA TRP A 44 -5.03 0.58 2.93
C TRP A 44 -3.83 1.27 3.58
N ALA A 45 -4.00 1.79 4.79
CA ALA A 45 -2.94 2.50 5.49
C ALA A 45 -2.91 2.22 6.99
N SER A 46 -1.70 2.20 7.54
CA SER A 46 -1.43 2.14 8.98
C SER A 46 -0.34 3.13 9.37
N PHE A 47 -0.40 3.63 10.60
CA PHE A 47 0.63 4.50 11.14
C PHE A 47 1.59 3.72 12.02
N GLN A 48 2.87 4.04 11.90
CA GLN A 48 3.92 3.50 12.74
C GLN A 48 4.78 4.65 13.28
N ASN A 49 5.20 4.54 14.53
CA ASN A 49 6.26 5.39 15.09
C ASN A 49 7.46 4.51 15.42
N LEU A 50 8.63 4.89 14.94
CA LEU A 50 9.88 4.18 15.22
C LEU A 50 10.96 5.21 15.54
N ALA A 51 11.55 5.13 16.74
CA ALA A 51 12.62 6.02 17.18
C ALA A 51 12.31 7.52 16.99
N GLY A 52 11.05 7.93 17.20
CA GLY A 52 10.60 9.32 17.04
C GLY A 52 10.25 9.74 15.60
N TYR A 53 10.46 8.87 14.60
CA TYR A 53 10.02 9.08 13.22
C TYR A 53 8.62 8.50 13.01
N TYR A 54 7.80 9.20 12.22
CA TYR A 54 6.45 8.76 11.87
C TYR A 54 6.43 8.22 10.45
N PHE A 55 5.82 7.05 10.29
CA PHE A 55 5.66 6.39 9.00
C PHE A 55 4.18 6.16 8.69
N LEU A 56 3.84 6.33 7.42
CA LEU A 56 2.59 5.84 6.84
C LEU A 56 2.92 4.60 6.01
N ASN A 57 2.50 3.43 6.48
CA ASN A 57 2.67 2.19 5.75
C ASN A 57 1.40 1.94 4.95
N THR A 58 1.52 1.92 3.62
CA THR A 58 0.37 1.72 2.73
C THR A 58 0.45 0.39 1.99
N THR A 59 -0.72 -0.22 1.80
CA THR A 59 -0.92 -1.37 0.92
C THR A 59 -1.92 -0.98 -0.16
N ILE A 60 -1.48 -0.99 -1.41
CA ILE A 60 -2.30 -0.74 -2.58
C ILE A 60 -2.69 -2.09 -3.18
N VAL A 61 -3.99 -2.37 -3.21
CA VAL A 61 -4.54 -3.53 -3.91
C VAL A 61 -5.15 -3.03 -5.20
N SER A 62 -4.62 -3.40 -6.36
CA SER A 62 -5.07 -2.85 -7.64
C SER A 62 -5.01 -3.87 -8.78
N HIS A 63 -5.75 -3.61 -9.85
CA HIS A 63 -5.61 -4.39 -11.09
C HIS A 63 -4.32 -4.05 -11.86
N SER A 64 -3.67 -2.95 -11.49
CA SER A 64 -2.42 -2.48 -12.10
C SER A 64 -1.17 -2.99 -11.39
N ASN A 65 -0.17 -3.39 -12.18
CA ASN A 65 1.18 -3.68 -11.69
C ASN A 65 1.96 -2.37 -11.48
N ILE A 66 2.25 -2.03 -10.22
CA ILE A 66 2.95 -0.82 -9.81
C ILE A 66 4.44 -1.16 -9.60
N LYS A 67 5.25 -0.85 -10.60
CA LYS A 67 6.71 -1.08 -10.58
C LYS A 67 7.47 0.17 -10.95
N THR A 68 8.38 0.61 -10.08
CA THR A 68 9.23 1.79 -10.29
C THR A 68 10.53 1.71 -9.50
N ALA A 69 11.55 2.40 -9.99
CA ALA A 69 12.87 2.56 -9.36
C ALA A 69 13.18 4.06 -9.17
N LYS A 70 12.13 4.88 -9.03
CA LYS A 70 12.19 6.35 -8.85
C LYS A 70 11.29 6.84 -7.71
N GLY A 71 10.84 5.90 -6.89
CA GLY A 71 9.85 6.12 -5.84
C GLY A 71 8.46 6.39 -6.39
N SER A 72 7.58 6.77 -5.47
CA SER A 72 6.22 7.22 -5.74
C SER A 72 5.85 8.38 -4.85
N GLN A 73 4.84 9.13 -5.28
CA GLN A 73 4.24 10.19 -4.49
C GLN A 73 2.79 9.85 -4.18
N LEU A 74 2.38 10.09 -2.95
CA LEU A 74 0.99 10.02 -2.52
C LEU A 74 0.48 11.43 -2.27
N VAL A 75 -0.51 11.83 -3.05
CA VAL A 75 -1.12 13.16 -2.98
C VAL A 75 -2.48 13.03 -2.30
N PHE A 76 -2.66 13.71 -1.18
CA PHE A 76 -3.93 13.79 -0.47
C PHE A 76 -4.62 15.09 -0.84
N CYS A 77 -5.91 15.02 -1.18
CA CYS A 77 -6.73 16.18 -1.50
C CYS A 77 -8.04 16.16 -0.68
N ASP A 78 -8.35 17.27 -0.03
CA ASP A 78 -9.61 17.49 0.72
C ASP A 78 -10.67 18.27 -0.10
N GLY A 79 -10.31 18.67 -1.32
CA GLY A 79 -11.12 19.47 -2.25
C GLY A 79 -10.82 20.97 -2.23
N LYS A 80 -10.11 21.48 -1.23
CA LYS A 80 -9.63 22.87 -1.14
C LYS A 80 -8.10 22.95 -1.22
N THR A 81 -7.43 22.04 -0.53
CA THR A 81 -5.98 21.97 -0.41
C THR A 81 -5.48 20.57 -0.77
N TYR A 82 -4.17 20.48 -0.99
CA TYR A 82 -3.49 19.21 -1.16
C TYR A 82 -2.13 19.24 -0.48
N PHE A 83 -1.65 18.05 -0.10
CA PHE A 83 -0.27 17.85 0.31
C PHE A 83 0.27 16.55 -0.29
N ILE A 84 1.58 16.49 -0.42
CA ILE A 84 2.30 15.39 -1.07
C ILE A 84 3.25 14.76 -0.05
N ILE A 85 3.28 13.44 -0.04
CA ILE A 85 4.31 12.66 0.64
C ILE A 85 5.01 11.77 -0.39
N THR A 86 6.32 11.59 -0.23
CA THR A 86 7.15 10.78 -1.13
C THR A 86 7.56 9.49 -0.42
N SER A 87 7.65 8.40 -1.17
CA SER A 87 8.05 7.11 -0.64
C SER A 87 9.43 7.17 0.00
N ASP A 88 9.63 6.36 1.04
CA ASP A 88 10.92 6.22 1.72
C ASP A 88 11.96 5.50 0.85
N THR A 89 11.51 4.59 0.00
CA THR A 89 12.33 3.88 -0.99
C THR A 89 12.05 4.35 -2.41
N GLU A 90 13.07 4.25 -3.26
CA GLU A 90 12.90 4.46 -4.70
C GLU A 90 12.34 3.22 -5.40
N GLU A 91 12.72 2.05 -4.92
CA GLU A 91 12.29 0.78 -5.49
C GLU A 91 10.94 0.37 -4.93
N ILE A 92 9.97 0.23 -5.84
CA ILE A 92 8.61 -0.21 -5.55
C ILE A 92 8.28 -1.33 -6.51
N ARG A 93 7.79 -2.44 -5.97
CA ARG A 93 7.35 -3.61 -6.73
C ARG A 93 6.02 -4.12 -6.19
N SER A 94 5.17 -4.57 -7.11
CA SER A 94 3.95 -5.30 -6.77
C SER A 94 4.16 -6.80 -6.81
N ASP A 95 3.51 -7.49 -5.88
CA ASP A 95 3.31 -8.93 -5.86
C ASP A 95 1.94 -9.25 -6.47
N PHE A 96 1.86 -10.23 -7.37
CA PHE A 96 0.59 -10.68 -7.95
C PHE A 96 0.00 -11.81 -7.11
N SER A 97 -1.30 -11.71 -6.79
CA SER A 97 -2.07 -12.81 -6.20
C SER A 97 -2.78 -13.60 -7.29
N ASN A 98 -2.44 -14.89 -7.44
CA ASN A 98 -3.07 -15.73 -8.46
C ASN A 98 -4.51 -16.12 -8.10
N ILE A 99 -4.89 -16.04 -6.82
CA ILE A 99 -6.23 -16.38 -6.32
C ILE A 99 -7.15 -15.17 -6.45
N SER A 100 -6.75 -14.02 -5.90
CA SER A 100 -7.55 -12.79 -5.93
C SER A 100 -7.44 -12.02 -7.26
N LYS A 101 -6.57 -12.50 -8.18
CA LYS A 101 -6.34 -11.93 -9.51
C LYS A 101 -6.03 -10.42 -9.49
N CYS A 102 -5.30 -9.98 -8.48
CA CYS A 102 -4.94 -8.58 -8.27
C CYS A 102 -3.48 -8.42 -7.85
N TRP A 103 -2.97 -7.20 -7.97
CA TRP A 103 -1.62 -6.81 -7.55
C TRP A 103 -1.67 -6.15 -6.17
N ILE A 104 -0.75 -6.54 -5.30
CA ILE A 104 -0.54 -5.94 -3.99
C ILE A 104 0.78 -5.18 -4.03
N THR A 105 0.77 -3.92 -3.63
CA THR A 105 1.96 -3.07 -3.57
C THR A 105 2.09 -2.47 -2.20
N LYS A 106 3.21 -2.69 -1.53
CA LYS A 106 3.51 -2.06 -0.24
C LYS A 106 4.42 -0.86 -0.46
N ILE A 107 4.05 0.28 0.09
CA ILE A 107 4.82 1.52 -0.01
C ILE A 107 4.78 2.22 1.33
N ASN A 108 5.95 2.57 1.86
CA ASN A 108 6.05 3.31 3.10
C ASN A 108 6.43 4.77 2.80
N TYR A 109 6.04 5.66 3.70
CA TYR A 109 6.29 7.09 3.56
C TYR A 109 6.74 7.65 4.90
N VAL A 110 7.80 8.44 4.91
CA VAL A 110 8.20 9.20 6.10
C VAL A 110 7.31 10.43 6.19
N LEU A 111 6.73 10.65 7.37
CA LEU A 111 5.89 11.79 7.67
C LEU A 111 6.58 12.77 8.60
N ASN A 112 6.39 14.06 8.32
CA ASN A 112 6.63 15.10 9.31
C ASN A 112 5.38 15.29 10.22
N LYS A 113 5.57 16.02 11.33
CA LYS A 113 4.50 16.24 12.34
C LYS A 113 3.28 16.95 11.76
N GLU A 114 3.45 17.81 10.76
CA GLU A 114 2.37 18.56 10.13
C GLU A 114 1.53 17.67 9.21
N GLN A 115 2.18 16.90 8.34
CA GLN A 115 1.55 15.90 7.48
C GLN A 115 0.78 14.86 8.30
N LEU A 116 1.35 14.39 9.41
CA LEU A 116 0.67 13.49 10.34
C LEU A 116 -0.63 14.10 10.88
N LYS A 117 -0.60 15.37 11.31
CA LYS A 117 -1.80 16.08 11.78
C LYS A 117 -2.83 16.22 10.66
N ASN A 118 -2.39 16.55 9.45
CA ASN A 118 -3.28 16.74 8.31
C ASN A 118 -3.98 15.44 7.90
N ILE A 119 -3.27 14.30 7.85
CA ILE A 119 -3.88 13.00 7.56
C ILE A 119 -4.88 12.61 8.65
N LYS A 120 -4.56 12.89 9.93
CA LYS A 120 -5.46 12.58 11.06
C LYS A 120 -6.66 13.51 11.21
N LYS A 121 -6.60 14.73 10.67
CA LYS A 121 -7.66 15.74 10.83
C LYS A 121 -8.63 15.75 9.65
N ASN A 122 -8.17 15.36 8.46
CA ASN A 122 -8.91 15.60 7.23
C ASN A 122 -9.89 14.49 6.85
N ASN A 123 -11.06 14.94 6.38
CA ASN A 123 -11.92 14.20 5.46
C ASN A 123 -11.22 14.09 4.11
N ILE A 124 -10.33 13.09 3.97
CA ILE A 124 -9.66 12.81 2.71
C ILE A 124 -10.73 12.49 1.66
N LYS A 125 -10.89 13.36 0.65
CA LYS A 125 -11.86 13.12 -0.44
C LYS A 125 -11.24 12.34 -1.58
N LYS A 126 -9.95 12.57 -1.82
CA LYS A 126 -9.24 12.01 -2.97
C LYS A 126 -7.78 11.76 -2.63
N ILE A 127 -7.30 10.59 -3.06
CA ILE A 127 -5.89 10.20 -2.99
C ILE A 127 -5.41 9.96 -4.42
N LYS A 128 -4.23 10.46 -4.75
CA LYS A 128 -3.55 10.11 -6.01
C LYS A 128 -2.23 9.43 -5.71
N LEU A 129 -2.03 8.25 -6.27
CA LEU A 129 -0.73 7.59 -6.29
C LEU A 129 -0.05 7.88 -7.62
N ILE A 130 1.06 8.61 -7.58
CA ILE A 130 1.86 8.97 -8.74
C ILE A 130 3.13 8.12 -8.73
N TYR A 131 3.37 7.39 -9.82
CA TYR A 131 4.59 6.61 -10.01
C TYR A 131 5.01 6.67 -11.48
N LYS A 132 6.31 6.89 -11.73
CA LYS A 132 6.82 7.16 -13.09
C LYS A 132 6.06 8.30 -13.77
N LYS A 133 5.23 7.99 -14.78
CA LYS A 133 4.36 8.92 -15.52
C LYS A 133 2.88 8.50 -15.42
N LYS A 134 2.55 7.61 -14.50
CA LYS A 134 1.20 7.08 -14.27
C LYS A 134 0.63 7.66 -12.98
N THR A 135 -0.69 7.84 -12.97
CA THR A 135 -1.43 8.28 -11.79
C THR A 135 -2.61 7.34 -11.59
N LEU A 136 -2.70 6.74 -10.40
CA LEU A 136 -3.92 6.08 -9.94
C LEU A 136 -4.67 7.03 -9.02
N VAL A 137 -5.99 7.05 -9.16
CA VAL A 137 -6.87 7.95 -8.43
C VAL A 137 -7.83 7.12 -7.60
N PHE A 138 -7.94 7.47 -6.33
CA PHE A 138 -8.82 6.85 -5.36
C PHE A 138 -9.65 7.92 -4.66
N PHE A 139 -10.85 7.55 -4.25
CA PHE A 139 -11.76 8.43 -3.54
C PHE A 139 -11.91 7.93 -2.11
N GLY A 140 -11.78 8.85 -1.15
CA GLY A 140 -11.87 8.52 0.26
C GLY A 140 -13.32 8.32 0.66
N ASN A 141 -13.61 7.18 1.30
CA ASN A 141 -14.88 6.86 1.95
C ASN A 141 -14.70 6.84 3.48
N LEU A 142 -13.78 7.63 4.03
CA LEU A 142 -13.54 7.68 5.48
C LEU A 142 -14.73 8.35 6.17
N HIS A 143 -15.59 7.54 6.81
CA HIS A 143 -16.53 8.05 7.79
C HIS A 143 -15.73 8.44 9.06
N HIS A 144 -16.13 9.54 9.71
CA HIS A 144 -15.49 10.12 10.89
C HIS A 144 -15.20 9.10 12.04
N LYS A 145 -15.89 7.95 12.07
CA LYS A 145 -15.71 6.88 13.08
C LYS A 145 -14.41 6.08 12.91
N ASP A 146 -13.80 6.05 11.72
CA ASP A 146 -12.60 5.23 11.44
C ASP A 146 -11.27 5.91 11.85
N LEU A 147 -11.29 7.22 12.10
CA LEU A 147 -10.11 8.02 12.47
C LEU A 147 -9.61 7.77 13.90
N SER A 148 -10.49 7.37 14.82
CA SER A 148 -10.14 7.08 16.22
C SER A 148 -9.24 5.85 16.36
N VAL A 149 -9.26 4.96 15.36
CA VAL A 149 -8.52 3.69 15.32
C VAL A 149 -7.10 3.86 14.74
N LEU A 150 -6.82 5.01 14.09
CA LEU A 150 -5.50 5.39 13.56
C LEU A 150 -4.59 6.01 14.65
N THR A 151 -4.85 5.66 15.91
CA THR A 151 -3.95 5.98 17.03
C THR A 151 -2.71 5.09 16.94
N PRO A 152 -1.49 5.68 16.89
CA PRO A 152 -0.27 4.88 16.88
C PRO A 152 -0.22 4.06 18.17
N ARG A 153 -0.15 2.74 18.05
CA ARG A 153 0.13 1.88 19.20
C ARG A 153 1.55 2.20 19.66
N LEU A 154 1.67 2.73 20.88
CA LEU A 154 2.94 2.69 21.61
C LEU A 154 3.27 1.21 21.83
N ILE A 155 4.42 0.79 21.30
CA ILE A 155 5.05 -0.45 21.76
C ILE A 155 5.59 -0.09 23.15
N GLN A 156 4.94 -0.60 24.20
CA GLN A 156 5.47 -0.60 25.55
C GLN A 156 6.54 -1.69 25.68
#